data_AF-D0UHG3-F1
#
_entry.id   AF-D0UHG3-F1
#
_cell.length_a   1.000
_cell.length_b   1.000
_cell.length_c   1.000
_cell.angle_alpha   90.00
_cell.angle_beta   90.00
_cell.angle_gamma   90.00
#
_symmetry.space_group_name_H-M   'P 1'
#
loop_
_entity.id
_entity.type
_entity.pdbx_description
1 polymer ?
#
loop_
_entity_poly.entity_id
_entity_poly.type
_entity_poly.pdbx_seq_one_letter_code
_entity_poly.pdbx_strand_id
1 'polypeptide(L)'
;MKYIGNFMVIAIVVFLSLNMKVLEAKAEEPVFKVDASSYTETIPRGNGSLDIDINKKEIIRTEYSLTSFESTLDKVDLQVTLDKNLFHFAEEPTIEVETLAYPQTTKIEYTTDGINYQPTKPALKDLVGFRVSCNGVDPDLAGKTLMVKWGIMPNEDFSDTQLNKDITPYDASYSQSTFKLPDGPVYLVRGEDSETIFDHPALHMNFFKEASPVKVNYENTNGTEIAKNDLISGRVGDNYQTSKKNIPDWDFIRVTGAEQGVLSSETQEVTYVYQQVKGAPVTVNYQDVNGKILAKPTVLNGAINSTYKTSSAKIANWHVKEIRNKETGIFKSTAQQVTYIYEKNKAAPVTVNYVDNNGNILAPPVKKNGLVGDSYKVEAAQIAGWHVKNIVGSESGEYTTNPQTVSYIYEENNTDKKKDNDQGMDKKDPLQEKLPNTGESSTDGLFGILLGLMIITTEVLYLFKYNPK
;
A
#
# COMPACT_ATOMS: atom_id res chain seq x y z
N MET A 1 60.77 -3.33 -20.08
CA MET A 1 59.84 -2.98 -21.19
C MET A 1 58.69 -2.17 -20.60
N LYS A 2 58.24 -1.10 -21.29
CA LYS A 2 57.01 -0.28 -21.11
C LYS A 2 56.59 0.16 -19.67
N TYR A 3 56.81 1.42 -19.30
CA TYR A 3 55.99 2.65 -19.54
C TYR A 3 54.83 2.79 -18.51
N ILE A 4 54.99 3.60 -17.44
CA ILE A 4 54.56 5.03 -17.27
C ILE A 4 53.03 5.25 -17.33
N GLY A 5 52.46 5.88 -16.28
CA GLY A 5 51.20 6.65 -16.39
C GLY A 5 50.32 6.71 -15.13
N ASN A 6 50.29 7.84 -14.43
CA ASN A 6 49.35 8.15 -13.34
C ASN A 6 47.92 8.47 -13.83
N PHE A 7 46.96 8.40 -12.90
CA PHE A 7 45.84 9.33 -12.55
C PHE A 7 44.64 8.48 -12.05
N MET A 8 44.18 8.53 -10.78
CA MET A 8 43.41 9.60 -10.08
C MET A 8 42.01 9.79 -10.76
N VAL A 9 40.84 9.92 -10.10
CA VAL A 9 40.45 10.53 -8.81
C VAL A 9 39.04 10.00 -8.35
N ILE A 10 38.60 10.33 -7.11
CA ILE A 10 37.19 10.43 -6.59
C ILE A 10 36.44 9.10 -6.33
N ALA A 11 35.77 8.87 -5.18
CA ALA A 11 35.82 9.48 -3.84
C ALA A 11 35.19 8.54 -2.79
N ILE A 12 35.61 8.66 -1.52
CA ILE A 12 34.97 8.06 -0.34
C ILE A 12 34.89 9.12 0.76
N VAL A 13 33.71 9.26 1.37
CA VAL A 13 33.34 9.75 2.73
C VAL A 13 31.83 10.05 2.66
N VAL A 14 30.98 9.05 2.93
CA VAL A 14 30.30 8.83 4.22
C VAL A 14 29.28 9.93 4.57
N PHE A 15 28.00 9.57 4.56
CA PHE A 15 26.98 10.19 5.40
C PHE A 15 25.99 9.14 5.94
N LEU A 16 25.45 9.44 7.12
CA LEU A 16 24.86 8.57 8.14
C LEU A 16 23.92 7.44 7.69
N SER A 17 24.05 6.32 8.40
CA SER A 17 23.08 5.22 8.49
C SER A 17 21.74 5.68 9.08
N LEU A 18 20.67 5.66 8.27
CA LEU A 18 19.31 5.41 8.76
C LEU A 18 19.00 3.92 8.60
N ASN A 19 18.47 3.30 9.65
CA ASN A 19 17.96 1.93 9.62
C ASN A 19 16.68 1.83 8.77
N MET A 20 16.84 1.69 7.46
CA MET A 20 15.84 0.99 6.65
C MET A 20 16.22 -0.49 6.59
N LYS A 21 15.57 -1.29 7.44
CA LYS A 21 15.35 -2.69 7.14
C LYS A 21 14.51 -2.73 5.86
N VAL A 22 15.18 -2.81 4.70
CA VAL A 22 14.55 -3.44 3.56
C VAL A 22 14.35 -4.88 3.99
N LEU A 23 13.12 -5.20 4.37
CA LEU A 23 12.62 -6.55 4.23
C LEU A 23 12.63 -6.80 2.73
N GLU A 24 13.78 -7.25 2.22
CA GLU A 24 13.77 -8.17 1.11
C GLU A 24 12.94 -9.34 1.61
N ALA A 25 11.65 -9.30 1.27
CA ALA A 25 10.87 -10.50 1.17
C ALA A 25 11.64 -11.34 0.16
N LYS A 26 12.47 -12.22 0.70
CA LYS A 26 13.08 -13.32 0.00
C LYS A 26 11.90 -14.12 -0.54
N ALA A 27 11.46 -13.74 -1.73
CA ALA A 27 10.68 -14.61 -2.57
C ALA A 27 11.57 -15.83 -2.72
N GLU A 28 11.25 -16.88 -1.98
CA GLU A 28 11.66 -18.21 -2.36
C GLU A 28 11.00 -18.40 -3.72
N GLU A 29 11.77 -18.10 -4.77
CA GLU A 29 11.45 -18.57 -6.11
C GLU A 29 11.12 -20.05 -5.95
N PRO A 30 9.91 -20.51 -6.30
CA PRO A 30 9.69 -21.93 -6.36
C PRO A 30 10.60 -22.41 -7.49
N VAL A 31 11.69 -23.09 -7.13
CA VAL A 31 12.71 -23.60 -8.06
C VAL A 31 12.12 -24.79 -8.82
N PHE A 32 11.12 -24.50 -9.66
CA PHE A 32 10.70 -25.37 -10.74
C PHE A 32 11.61 -25.10 -11.93
N LYS A 33 12.81 -25.70 -11.87
CA LYS A 33 13.43 -26.18 -13.10
C LYS A 33 12.49 -27.23 -13.68
N VAL A 34 11.60 -26.82 -14.58
CA VAL A 34 10.84 -27.76 -15.40
C VAL A 34 11.79 -28.26 -16.47
N ASP A 35 12.47 -29.36 -16.16
CA ASP A 35 13.26 -30.11 -17.12
C ASP A 35 12.34 -30.70 -18.20
N ALA A 36 12.84 -30.89 -19.41
CA ALA A 36 12.04 -31.37 -20.55
C ALA A 36 11.81 -32.89 -20.53
N SER A 37 11.41 -33.43 -19.37
CA SER A 37 11.03 -34.83 -19.17
C SER A 37 9.56 -34.90 -18.74
N SER A 38 8.75 -35.55 -19.58
CA SER A 38 7.30 -35.71 -19.40
C SER A 38 6.89 -36.14 -17.99
N TYR A 39 5.77 -35.60 -17.52
CA TYR A 39 5.08 -35.99 -16.30
C TYR A 39 4.91 -37.52 -16.23
N THR A 40 5.53 -38.16 -15.23
CA THR A 40 5.38 -39.60 -14.93
C THR A 40 4.72 -39.74 -13.57
N GLU A 41 3.40 -39.52 -13.54
CA GLU A 41 2.60 -39.80 -12.34
C GLU A 41 2.29 -41.30 -12.28
N THR A 42 3.04 -42.03 -11.44
CA THR A 42 2.80 -43.45 -11.21
C THR A 42 1.56 -43.62 -10.34
N ILE A 43 0.41 -43.88 -10.96
CA ILE A 43 -0.84 -44.19 -10.24
C ILE A 43 -0.62 -45.46 -9.39
N PRO A 44 -0.78 -45.43 -8.06
CA PRO A 44 -0.74 -46.64 -7.23
C PRO A 44 -1.85 -47.61 -7.65
N ARG A 45 -1.64 -48.93 -7.48
CA ARG A 45 -2.70 -49.92 -7.74
C ARG A 45 -3.97 -49.60 -6.92
N GLY A 46 -5.01 -49.07 -7.58
CA GLY A 46 -6.28 -48.65 -6.99
C GLY A 46 -7.04 -47.65 -7.88
N ASN A 47 -8.26 -47.28 -7.47
CA ASN A 47 -9.17 -46.41 -8.24
C ASN A 47 -8.78 -44.92 -8.18
N GLY A 48 -7.60 -44.57 -8.71
CA GLY A 48 -7.18 -43.18 -8.91
C GLY A 48 -7.51 -42.70 -10.33
N SER A 49 -8.01 -41.47 -10.46
CA SER A 49 -8.19 -40.79 -11.75
C SER A 49 -7.02 -39.85 -12.04
N LEU A 50 -6.49 -39.87 -13.26
CA LEU A 50 -5.43 -38.98 -13.71
C LEU A 50 -6.01 -37.64 -14.21
N ASP A 51 -5.64 -36.53 -13.56
CA ASP A 51 -6.10 -35.18 -13.91
C ASP A 51 -5.24 -34.58 -15.05
N ILE A 52 -5.86 -34.22 -16.19
CA ILE A 52 -5.15 -33.77 -17.40
C ILE A 52 -5.66 -32.41 -17.90
N ASP A 53 -4.74 -31.44 -18.03
CA ASP A 53 -5.01 -30.15 -18.69
C ASP A 53 -5.02 -30.32 -20.21
N ILE A 54 -6.22 -30.25 -20.80
CA ILE A 54 -6.42 -30.46 -22.24
C ILE A 54 -5.69 -29.44 -23.11
N ASN A 55 -5.40 -28.23 -22.59
CA ASN A 55 -4.73 -27.19 -23.36
C ASN A 55 -3.26 -27.52 -23.67
N LYS A 56 -2.62 -28.38 -22.86
CA LYS A 56 -1.22 -28.76 -23.05
C LYS A 56 -1.01 -29.69 -24.24
N LYS A 57 -2.07 -30.39 -24.68
CA LYS A 57 -2.05 -31.37 -25.78
C LYS A 57 -0.93 -32.42 -25.62
N GLU A 58 -0.72 -32.88 -24.40
CA GLU A 58 0.29 -33.88 -24.07
C GLU A 58 -0.14 -35.28 -24.51
N ILE A 59 0.84 -36.10 -24.92
CA ILE A 59 0.63 -37.53 -25.16
C ILE A 59 0.55 -38.23 -23.81
N ILE A 60 -0.58 -38.86 -23.51
CA ILE A 60 -0.70 -39.75 -22.36
C ILE A 60 0.00 -41.07 -22.72
N ARG A 61 1.16 -41.31 -22.12
CA ARG A 61 1.90 -42.57 -22.27
C ARG A 61 1.46 -43.56 -21.21
N THR A 62 1.13 -44.75 -21.67
CA THR A 62 0.62 -45.85 -20.86
C THR A 62 1.52 -47.06 -21.01
N GLU A 63 1.85 -47.69 -19.88
CA GLU A 63 2.67 -48.90 -19.81
C GLU A 63 1.90 -50.00 -19.09
N TYR A 64 1.97 -51.22 -19.63
CA TYR A 64 1.44 -52.42 -19.00
C TYR A 64 2.57 -53.45 -18.86
N SER A 65 2.87 -53.82 -17.62
CA SER A 65 3.96 -54.74 -17.27
C SER A 65 3.43 -56.14 -16.95
N LEU A 66 3.97 -57.14 -17.66
CA LEU A 66 3.63 -58.56 -17.58
C LEU A 66 4.87 -59.35 -17.11
N THR A 67 4.94 -59.66 -15.81
CA THR A 67 6.06 -60.41 -15.22
C THR A 67 5.76 -61.91 -15.22
N SER A 68 6.71 -62.73 -15.71
CA SER A 68 6.64 -64.19 -15.58
C SER A 68 7.36 -64.67 -14.32
N PHE A 69 6.85 -65.73 -13.68
CA PHE A 69 7.42 -66.29 -12.45
C PHE A 69 8.02 -67.68 -12.71
N GLU A 70 9.36 -67.74 -12.73
CA GLU A 70 10.25 -68.92 -12.76
C GLU A 70 9.97 -70.02 -13.81
N SER A 71 9.02 -69.78 -14.70
CA SER A 71 8.56 -70.70 -15.74
C SER A 71 8.18 -69.93 -16.99
N THR A 72 8.22 -70.62 -18.13
CA THR A 72 7.94 -70.06 -19.45
C THR A 72 6.52 -69.51 -19.54
N LEU A 73 6.37 -68.35 -20.17
CA LEU A 73 5.07 -67.76 -20.46
C LEU A 73 4.38 -68.61 -21.55
N ASP A 74 3.32 -69.37 -21.20
CA ASP A 74 2.67 -70.30 -22.15
C ASP A 74 1.59 -69.62 -23.00
N LYS A 75 0.77 -68.77 -22.38
CA LYS A 75 -0.13 -67.89 -23.12
C LYS A 75 -0.38 -66.56 -22.41
N VAL A 76 -0.17 -65.49 -23.16
CA VAL A 76 -0.61 -64.13 -22.83
C VAL A 76 -1.42 -63.60 -24.00
N ASP A 77 -2.57 -63.01 -23.68
CA ASP A 77 -3.41 -62.24 -24.61
C ASP A 77 -3.77 -60.93 -23.89
N LEU A 78 -3.15 -59.81 -24.29
CA LEU A 78 -3.57 -58.45 -23.91
C LEU A 78 -4.23 -57.81 -25.13
N GLN A 79 -5.49 -57.40 -25.02
CA GLN A 79 -6.22 -56.69 -26.07
C GLN A 79 -6.61 -55.30 -25.55
N VAL A 80 -6.27 -54.26 -26.30
CA VAL A 80 -6.61 -52.86 -26.01
C VAL A 80 -7.41 -52.28 -27.17
N THR A 81 -8.53 -51.61 -26.86
CA THR A 81 -9.43 -50.97 -27.82
C THR A 81 -9.82 -49.58 -27.33
N LEU A 82 -9.46 -48.52 -28.06
CA LEU A 82 -9.80 -47.15 -27.67
C LEU A 82 -11.29 -46.85 -27.87
N ASP A 83 -11.83 -45.95 -27.04
CA ASP A 83 -12.98 -45.16 -27.46
C ASP A 83 -12.54 -44.14 -28.53
N LYS A 84 -12.57 -44.60 -29.78
CA LYS A 84 -12.20 -43.82 -30.97
C LYS A 84 -12.98 -42.52 -31.15
N ASN A 85 -14.11 -42.34 -30.46
CA ASN A 85 -14.87 -41.09 -30.52
C ASN A 85 -14.21 -39.99 -29.67
N LEU A 86 -13.45 -40.36 -28.63
CA LEU A 86 -12.79 -39.45 -27.71
C LEU A 86 -11.27 -39.42 -27.89
N PHE A 87 -10.65 -40.53 -28.30
CA PHE A 87 -9.20 -40.70 -28.34
C PHE A 87 -8.68 -41.32 -29.64
N HIS A 88 -7.42 -41.03 -29.95
CA HIS A 88 -6.63 -41.71 -30.98
C HIS A 88 -5.25 -42.11 -30.44
N PHE A 89 -4.61 -43.09 -31.07
CA PHE A 89 -3.21 -43.40 -30.79
C PHE A 89 -2.30 -42.28 -31.33
N ALA A 90 -1.46 -41.74 -30.45
CA ALA A 90 -0.44 -40.74 -30.77
C ALA A 90 0.97 -41.35 -30.82
N GLU A 91 1.20 -42.48 -30.13
CA GLU A 91 2.38 -43.31 -30.28
C GLU A 91 1.97 -44.76 -30.56
N GLU A 92 2.73 -45.43 -31.41
CA GLU A 92 2.48 -46.82 -31.80
C GLU A 92 2.67 -47.77 -30.61
N PRO A 93 1.88 -48.87 -30.51
CA PRO A 93 2.10 -49.86 -29.48
C PRO A 93 3.44 -50.57 -29.71
N THR A 94 4.30 -50.55 -28.69
CA THR A 94 5.60 -51.23 -28.70
C THR A 94 5.66 -52.30 -27.61
N ILE A 95 6.56 -53.26 -27.84
CA ILE A 95 6.92 -54.30 -26.87
C ILE A 95 8.39 -54.12 -26.53
N GLU A 96 8.68 -54.06 -25.24
CA GLU A 96 10.02 -54.10 -24.68
C GLU A 96 10.15 -55.29 -23.73
N VAL A 97 11.32 -55.93 -23.70
CA VAL A 97 11.66 -57.00 -22.76
C VAL A 97 12.93 -56.60 -22.03
N GLU A 98 12.92 -56.76 -20.71
CA GLU A 98 14.07 -56.43 -19.87
C GLU A 98 15.29 -57.31 -20.25
N THR A 99 16.31 -56.69 -20.84
CA THR A 99 17.49 -57.31 -21.47
C THR A 99 17.21 -58.19 -22.70
N LEU A 100 17.80 -57.76 -23.82
CA LEU A 100 17.75 -58.30 -25.22
C LEU A 100 17.59 -59.83 -25.34
N ALA A 101 16.95 -60.38 -26.39
CA ALA A 101 16.42 -59.78 -27.62
C ALA A 101 14.90 -60.04 -27.78
N TYR A 102 14.32 -59.60 -28.91
CA TYR A 102 12.88 -59.73 -29.21
C TYR A 102 12.39 -61.19 -29.04
N PRO A 103 11.32 -61.45 -28.27
CA PRO A 103 10.79 -62.80 -28.07
C PRO A 103 10.24 -63.35 -29.40
N GLN A 104 10.64 -64.58 -29.75
CA GLN A 104 10.32 -65.19 -31.04
C GLN A 104 8.82 -65.47 -31.23
N THR A 105 8.05 -65.57 -30.14
CA THR A 105 6.66 -66.03 -30.18
C THR A 105 5.63 -64.90 -30.02
N THR A 106 6.04 -63.71 -29.57
CA THR A 106 5.12 -62.61 -29.28
C THR A 106 4.79 -61.81 -30.54
N LYS A 107 3.50 -61.54 -30.76
CA LYS A 107 2.98 -60.84 -31.93
C LYS A 107 2.09 -59.68 -31.51
N ILE A 108 2.19 -58.56 -32.24
CA ILE A 108 1.20 -57.49 -32.21
C ILE A 108 0.28 -57.66 -33.41
N GLU A 109 -1.01 -57.78 -33.16
CA GLU A 109 -2.06 -57.64 -34.15
C GLU A 109 -2.78 -56.30 -33.94
N TYR A 110 -3.29 -55.70 -35.00
CA TYR A 110 -3.85 -54.35 -35.02
C TYR A 110 -5.28 -54.40 -35.55
N THR A 111 -6.15 -53.51 -35.06
CA THR A 111 -7.51 -53.35 -35.57
C THR A 111 -7.80 -51.89 -35.92
N THR A 112 -8.56 -51.69 -37.00
CA THR A 112 -9.08 -50.38 -37.45
C THR A 112 -10.59 -50.23 -37.16
N ASP A 113 -11.24 -51.27 -36.63
CA ASP A 113 -12.68 -51.28 -36.33
C ASP A 113 -13.01 -51.66 -34.88
N GLY A 114 -12.05 -52.18 -34.12
CA GLY A 114 -12.20 -52.66 -32.75
C GLY A 114 -12.58 -54.14 -32.63
N ILE A 115 -12.70 -54.85 -33.75
CA ILE A 115 -13.27 -56.20 -33.83
C ILE A 115 -12.32 -57.15 -34.58
N ASN A 116 -11.83 -56.74 -35.75
CA ASN A 116 -11.00 -57.54 -36.62
C ASN A 116 -9.52 -57.18 -36.40
N TYR A 117 -8.77 -58.08 -35.78
CA TYR A 117 -7.34 -57.94 -35.53
C TYR A 117 -6.53 -58.63 -36.64
N GLN A 118 -5.48 -57.98 -37.14
CA GLN A 118 -4.63 -58.47 -38.22
C GLN A 118 -3.15 -58.13 -37.96
N PRO A 119 -2.18 -58.95 -38.41
CA PRO A 119 -0.75 -58.66 -38.23
C PRO A 119 -0.25 -57.49 -39.11
N THR A 120 -1.02 -57.09 -40.12
CA THR A 120 -0.69 -55.94 -40.97
C THR A 120 -1.00 -54.65 -40.24
N LYS A 121 0.05 -53.94 -39.84
CA LYS A 121 -0.01 -52.63 -39.19
C LYS A 121 -0.69 -51.57 -40.10
N PRO A 122 -1.77 -50.91 -39.65
CA PRO A 122 -2.40 -49.80 -40.37
C PRO A 122 -1.60 -48.50 -40.21
N ALA A 123 -2.03 -47.41 -40.86
CA ALA A 123 -1.53 -46.08 -40.51
C ALA A 123 -2.02 -45.71 -39.09
N LEU A 124 -1.20 -45.01 -38.32
CA LEU A 124 -1.46 -44.70 -36.91
C LEU A 124 -2.83 -44.01 -36.67
N LYS A 125 -3.18 -43.06 -37.54
CA LYS A 125 -4.49 -42.36 -37.54
C LYS A 125 -5.72 -43.25 -37.76
N ASP A 126 -5.53 -44.45 -38.31
CA ASP A 126 -6.59 -45.42 -38.61
C ASP A 126 -6.60 -46.56 -37.56
N LEU A 127 -5.68 -46.56 -36.59
CA LEU A 127 -5.57 -47.56 -35.53
C LEU A 127 -6.62 -47.31 -34.44
N VAL A 128 -7.43 -48.33 -34.15
CA VAL A 128 -8.48 -48.30 -33.10
C VAL A 128 -8.13 -49.19 -31.91
N GLY A 129 -7.29 -50.20 -32.12
CA GLY A 129 -6.83 -51.07 -31.04
C GLY A 129 -5.69 -51.98 -31.46
N PHE A 130 -5.08 -52.65 -30.49
CA PHE A 130 -4.04 -53.64 -30.72
C PHE A 130 -4.22 -54.84 -29.78
N ARG A 131 -3.60 -55.96 -30.15
CA ARG A 131 -3.59 -57.19 -29.38
C ARG A 131 -2.16 -57.72 -29.33
N VAL A 132 -1.61 -57.86 -28.13
CA VAL A 132 -0.34 -58.54 -27.88
C VAL A 132 -0.66 -59.97 -27.51
N SER A 133 -0.27 -60.92 -28.37
CA SER A 133 -0.42 -62.34 -28.11
C SER A 133 0.94 -63.05 -28.06
N CYS A 134 1.14 -63.86 -27.02
CA CYS A 134 2.22 -64.83 -26.90
C CYS A 134 1.57 -66.22 -26.97
N ASN A 135 1.93 -67.02 -27.97
CA ASN A 135 1.31 -68.32 -28.23
C ASN A 135 2.33 -69.44 -28.09
N GLY A 136 2.31 -70.11 -26.94
CA GLY A 136 3.21 -71.19 -26.55
C GLY A 136 4.35 -70.71 -25.67
N VAL A 137 4.87 -71.64 -24.87
CA VAL A 137 6.12 -71.62 -24.10
C VAL A 137 7.21 -70.76 -24.76
N ASP A 138 7.36 -69.51 -24.30
CA ASP A 138 8.52 -68.67 -24.63
C ASP A 138 9.58 -68.76 -23.52
N PRO A 139 10.74 -69.41 -23.76
CA PRO A 139 11.81 -69.51 -22.78
C PRO A 139 12.60 -68.22 -22.61
N ASP A 140 12.61 -67.32 -23.61
CA ASP A 140 13.34 -66.05 -23.54
C ASP A 140 12.63 -65.03 -22.62
N LEU A 141 11.34 -65.28 -22.29
CA LEU A 141 10.53 -64.52 -21.34
C LEU A 141 10.56 -65.06 -19.90
N ALA A 142 11.20 -66.21 -19.63
CA ALA A 142 11.18 -66.84 -18.30
C ALA A 142 11.94 -66.01 -17.26
N GLY A 143 11.25 -65.61 -16.18
CA GLY A 143 11.79 -64.73 -15.14
C GLY A 143 11.99 -63.27 -15.57
N LYS A 144 11.44 -62.85 -16.71
CA LYS A 144 11.50 -61.48 -17.24
C LYS A 144 10.16 -60.77 -17.16
N THR A 145 10.21 -59.44 -17.29
CA THR A 145 9.03 -58.59 -17.52
C THR A 145 8.93 -58.21 -19.00
N LEU A 146 7.75 -58.48 -19.56
CA LEU A 146 7.29 -58.00 -20.87
C LEU A 146 6.55 -56.67 -20.64
N MET A 147 7.10 -55.56 -21.14
CA MET A 147 6.48 -54.24 -21.09
C MET A 147 5.78 -53.95 -22.42
N VAL A 148 4.49 -53.66 -22.37
CA VAL A 148 3.72 -53.16 -23.51
C VAL A 148 3.47 -51.67 -23.30
N LYS A 149 3.90 -50.84 -24.26
CA LYS A 149 3.84 -49.38 -24.16
C LYS A 149 3.03 -48.82 -25.33
N TRP A 150 2.22 -47.80 -25.09
CA TRP A 150 1.53 -47.05 -26.14
C TRP A 150 1.27 -45.62 -25.68
N GLY A 151 0.94 -44.74 -26.62
CA GLY A 151 0.61 -43.34 -26.33
C GLY A 151 -0.71 -42.95 -26.96
N ILE A 152 -1.56 -42.24 -26.23
CA ILE A 152 -2.88 -41.79 -26.66
C ILE A 152 -3.02 -40.27 -26.51
N MET A 153 -3.91 -39.67 -27.29
CA MET A 153 -4.30 -38.27 -27.16
C MET A 153 -5.81 -38.10 -27.32
N PRO A 154 -6.42 -37.11 -26.65
CA PRO A 154 -7.78 -36.66 -26.98
C PRO A 154 -7.87 -36.22 -28.44
N ASN A 155 -9.01 -36.46 -29.07
CA ASN A 155 -9.30 -35.97 -30.43
C ASN A 155 -9.37 -34.43 -30.48
N GLU A 156 -9.18 -33.84 -31.67
CA GLU A 156 -9.20 -32.38 -31.84
C GLU A 156 -10.57 -31.74 -31.50
N ASP A 157 -11.65 -32.53 -31.60
CA ASP A 157 -13.02 -32.16 -31.30
C ASP A 157 -13.48 -32.57 -29.89
N PHE A 158 -12.55 -32.98 -29.01
CA PHE A 158 -12.84 -33.31 -27.61
C PHE A 158 -13.49 -32.11 -26.91
N SER A 159 -14.77 -32.25 -26.61
CA SER A 159 -15.65 -31.15 -26.23
C SER A 159 -15.48 -30.73 -24.76
N ASP A 160 -15.66 -29.42 -24.48
CA ASP A 160 -15.81 -28.89 -23.11
C ASP A 160 -16.91 -29.64 -22.31
N THR A 161 -17.87 -30.30 -22.97
CA THR A 161 -18.88 -31.16 -22.33
C THR A 161 -18.33 -32.43 -21.68
N GLN A 162 -17.08 -32.81 -21.96
CA GLN A 162 -16.40 -33.97 -21.37
C GLN A 162 -15.44 -33.59 -20.23
N LEU A 163 -15.31 -32.29 -19.92
CA LEU A 163 -14.46 -31.82 -18.82
C LEU A 163 -15.07 -32.15 -17.46
N ASN A 164 -14.21 -32.31 -16.45
CA ASN A 164 -14.53 -32.61 -15.06
C ASN A 164 -15.36 -33.91 -14.89
N LYS A 165 -15.15 -34.86 -15.80
CA LYS A 165 -15.74 -36.20 -15.77
C LYS A 165 -14.64 -37.24 -15.74
N ASP A 166 -14.90 -38.31 -15.02
CA ASP A 166 -14.12 -39.53 -15.08
C ASP A 166 -14.43 -40.29 -16.38
N ILE A 167 -13.39 -40.56 -17.15
CA ILE A 167 -13.42 -41.16 -18.50
C ILE A 167 -12.39 -42.29 -18.56
N THR A 168 -12.83 -43.46 -18.99
CA THR A 168 -11.95 -44.58 -19.34
C THR A 168 -11.63 -44.52 -20.83
N PRO A 169 -10.36 -44.36 -21.25
CA PRO A 169 -10.01 -44.07 -22.65
C PRO A 169 -10.02 -45.31 -23.57
N TYR A 170 -9.84 -46.49 -23.00
CA TYR A 170 -9.81 -47.78 -23.70
C TYR A 170 -10.43 -48.87 -22.84
N ASP A 171 -11.04 -49.84 -23.49
CA ASP A 171 -11.25 -51.16 -22.91
C ASP A 171 -9.95 -51.97 -23.07
N ALA A 172 -9.48 -52.57 -21.98
CA ALA A 172 -8.31 -53.44 -21.97
C ALA A 172 -8.68 -54.76 -21.30
N SER A 173 -8.62 -55.86 -22.06
CA SER A 173 -8.84 -57.21 -21.54
C SER A 173 -7.54 -58.01 -21.55
N TYR A 174 -7.40 -58.90 -20.56
CA TYR A 174 -6.23 -59.75 -20.40
C TYR A 174 -6.67 -61.19 -20.10
N SER A 175 -6.00 -62.17 -20.72
CA SER A 175 -6.12 -63.56 -20.32
C SER A 175 -4.74 -64.23 -20.22
N GLN A 176 -4.55 -64.96 -19.13
CA GLN A 176 -3.40 -65.82 -18.89
C GLN A 176 -3.88 -67.26 -18.72
N SER A 177 -3.24 -68.19 -19.41
CA SER A 177 -3.41 -69.62 -19.14
C SER A 177 -2.20 -70.10 -18.35
N THR A 178 -2.39 -70.50 -17.11
CA THR A 178 -1.32 -71.12 -16.30
C THR A 178 -1.13 -72.58 -16.72
N PHE A 179 0.02 -72.90 -17.31
CA PHE A 179 0.37 -74.27 -17.66
C PHE A 179 0.86 -75.06 -16.43
N LYS A 180 0.62 -76.37 -16.41
CA LYS A 180 1.12 -77.27 -15.34
C LYS A 180 2.62 -77.54 -15.51
N LEU A 181 3.41 -77.20 -14.49
CA LEU A 181 4.79 -77.69 -14.39
C LEU A 181 4.82 -79.23 -14.27
N PRO A 182 5.82 -79.91 -14.86
CA PRO A 182 6.09 -81.32 -14.58
C PRO A 182 6.55 -81.51 -13.13
N ASP A 183 5.72 -82.18 -12.31
CA ASP A 183 5.98 -82.76 -10.98
C ASP A 183 7.05 -82.06 -10.09
N GLY A 184 6.64 -80.98 -9.42
CA GLY A 184 7.39 -80.35 -8.32
C GLY A 184 6.48 -79.58 -7.34
N PRO A 185 6.81 -79.49 -6.04
CA PRO A 185 5.98 -78.80 -5.06
C PRO A 185 6.13 -77.27 -5.15
N VAL A 186 5.01 -76.55 -5.15
CA VAL A 186 4.96 -75.08 -5.24
C VAL A 186 4.70 -74.47 -3.86
N TYR A 187 5.49 -73.45 -3.49
CA TYR A 187 5.19 -72.55 -2.37
C TYR A 187 4.54 -71.27 -2.91
N LEU A 188 3.22 -71.13 -2.76
CA LEU A 188 2.51 -69.89 -3.09
C LEU A 188 2.55 -68.92 -1.91
N VAL A 189 2.97 -67.68 -2.15
CA VAL A 189 2.87 -66.57 -1.18
C VAL A 189 2.12 -65.40 -1.81
N ARG A 190 0.77 -65.53 -1.84
CA ARG A 190 -0.28 -64.49 -2.03
C ARG A 190 -0.22 -63.58 -3.29
N GLY A 191 -1.35 -63.06 -3.77
CA GLY A 191 -2.70 -62.99 -3.18
C GLY A 191 -3.74 -63.98 -3.72
N GLU A 192 -4.80 -64.11 -2.91
CA GLU A 192 -6.14 -64.61 -3.24
C GLU A 192 -6.66 -63.98 -4.56
N ASP A 193 -7.32 -64.66 -5.52
CA ASP A 193 -7.96 -65.99 -5.50
C ASP A 193 -7.81 -66.80 -6.81
N SER A 194 -8.16 -68.08 -6.72
CA SER A 194 -8.32 -69.01 -7.84
C SER A 194 -9.53 -68.71 -8.72
N GLU A 195 -9.41 -68.96 -10.03
CA GLU A 195 -10.51 -69.07 -11.01
C GLU A 195 -11.48 -67.87 -11.08
N THR A 196 -11.26 -67.00 -12.07
CA THR A 196 -12.13 -65.89 -12.49
C THR A 196 -12.45 -64.81 -11.43
N ILE A 197 -11.71 -63.69 -11.48
CA ILE A 197 -12.27 -62.34 -11.33
C ILE A 197 -11.47 -61.37 -12.21
N PHE A 198 -12.20 -60.54 -12.95
CA PHE A 198 -11.66 -59.40 -13.67
C PHE A 198 -11.54 -58.24 -12.68
N ASP A 199 -10.32 -57.83 -12.34
CA ASP A 199 -10.08 -56.51 -11.74
C ASP A 199 -9.02 -55.80 -12.58
N HIS A 200 -9.50 -55.16 -13.65
CA HIS A 200 -8.68 -54.23 -14.41
C HIS A 200 -8.51 -52.95 -13.57
N PRO A 201 -7.28 -52.45 -13.36
CA PRO A 201 -7.12 -51.03 -13.10
C PRO A 201 -7.50 -50.30 -14.40
N ALA A 202 -8.79 -50.06 -14.58
CA ALA A 202 -9.28 -49.18 -15.63
C ALA A 202 -8.58 -47.84 -15.44
N LEU A 203 -7.94 -47.33 -16.50
CA LEU A 203 -7.30 -46.03 -16.41
C LEU A 203 -8.39 -44.96 -16.38
N HIS A 204 -8.73 -44.52 -15.17
CA HIS A 204 -9.64 -43.42 -14.94
C HIS A 204 -8.91 -42.11 -15.23
N MET A 205 -9.53 -41.22 -15.99
CA MET A 205 -8.93 -39.97 -16.46
C MET A 205 -9.94 -38.84 -16.37
N ASN A 206 -9.50 -37.69 -15.87
CA ASN A 206 -10.33 -36.52 -15.70
C ASN A 206 -9.71 -35.33 -16.44
N PHE A 207 -10.36 -34.92 -17.52
CA PHE A 207 -9.88 -33.83 -18.35
C PHE A 207 -10.39 -32.50 -17.81
N PHE A 208 -9.50 -31.52 -17.65
CA PHE A 208 -9.85 -30.19 -17.20
C PHE A 208 -9.23 -29.12 -18.10
N LYS A 209 -9.67 -27.89 -17.87
CA LYS A 209 -9.22 -26.68 -18.56
C LYS A 209 -9.13 -25.58 -17.52
N GLU A 210 -7.99 -24.91 -17.42
CA GLU A 210 -7.88 -23.72 -16.57
C GLU A 210 -8.84 -22.63 -17.05
N ALA A 211 -9.56 -22.00 -16.11
CA ALA A 211 -10.47 -20.90 -16.40
C ALA A 211 -9.74 -19.57 -16.54
N SER A 212 -10.38 -18.60 -17.19
CA SER A 212 -9.98 -17.20 -17.06
C SER A 212 -10.33 -16.74 -15.64
N PRO A 213 -9.36 -16.24 -14.83
CA PRO A 213 -9.65 -15.87 -13.44
C PRO A 213 -10.70 -14.76 -13.33
N VAL A 214 -11.65 -14.91 -12.41
CA VAL A 214 -12.60 -13.83 -12.08
C VAL A 214 -11.82 -12.72 -11.39
N LYS A 215 -11.87 -11.51 -11.96
CA LYS A 215 -11.19 -10.33 -11.41
C LYS A 215 -12.16 -9.52 -10.54
N VAL A 216 -11.80 -9.35 -9.27
CA VAL A 216 -12.62 -8.65 -8.27
C VAL A 216 -12.01 -7.29 -7.96
N ASN A 217 -12.61 -6.22 -8.47
CA ASN A 217 -12.13 -4.84 -8.32
C ASN A 217 -12.77 -4.14 -7.12
N TYR A 218 -12.03 -3.22 -6.49
CA TYR A 218 -12.49 -2.42 -5.35
C TYR A 218 -12.22 -0.93 -5.63
N GLU A 219 -13.27 -0.19 -6.00
CA GLU A 219 -13.16 1.14 -6.60
C GLU A 219 -14.03 2.19 -5.90
N ASN A 220 -13.67 3.46 -6.03
CA ASN A 220 -14.53 4.57 -5.62
C ASN A 220 -15.61 4.89 -6.69
N THR A 221 -16.51 5.82 -6.38
CA THR A 221 -17.56 6.30 -7.32
C THR A 221 -17.05 6.91 -8.62
N ASN A 222 -15.75 7.17 -8.76
CA ASN A 222 -15.10 7.73 -9.93
C ASN A 222 -14.28 6.69 -10.73
N GLY A 223 -14.35 5.40 -10.36
CA GLY A 223 -13.59 4.32 -11.01
C GLY A 223 -12.10 4.28 -10.65
N THR A 224 -11.69 4.88 -9.53
CA THR A 224 -10.31 4.76 -9.03
C THR A 224 -10.20 3.55 -8.09
N GLU A 225 -9.21 2.67 -8.30
CA GLU A 225 -8.89 1.58 -7.37
C GLU A 225 -8.55 2.14 -5.98
N ILE A 226 -9.17 1.60 -4.93
CA ILE A 226 -8.97 2.00 -3.52
C ILE A 226 -8.42 0.86 -2.65
N ALA A 227 -8.50 -0.37 -3.13
CA ALA A 227 -7.85 -1.53 -2.54
C ALA A 227 -7.47 -2.51 -3.66
N LYS A 228 -6.36 -3.23 -3.47
CA LYS A 228 -5.87 -4.21 -4.44
C LYS A 228 -6.99 -5.18 -4.86
N ASN A 229 -7.18 -5.33 -6.16
CA ASN A 229 -8.03 -6.37 -6.75
C ASN A 229 -7.62 -7.79 -6.30
N ASP A 230 -8.60 -8.68 -6.27
CA ASP A 230 -8.38 -10.13 -6.10
C ASP A 230 -8.61 -10.86 -7.42
N LEU A 231 -7.99 -12.03 -7.56
CA LEU A 231 -8.19 -12.95 -8.68
C LEU A 231 -8.66 -14.29 -8.12
N ILE A 232 -9.80 -14.78 -8.61
CA ILE A 232 -10.29 -16.13 -8.30
C ILE A 232 -10.00 -17.01 -9.51
N SER A 233 -8.97 -17.84 -9.38
CA SER A 233 -8.58 -18.86 -10.37
C SER A 233 -9.18 -20.22 -10.01
N GLY A 234 -9.28 -21.11 -11.00
CA GLY A 234 -9.77 -22.48 -10.87
C GLY A 234 -10.02 -23.07 -12.25
N ARG A 235 -10.66 -24.24 -12.30
CA ARG A 235 -11.00 -24.93 -13.55
C ARG A 235 -12.31 -24.39 -14.12
N VAL A 236 -12.46 -24.50 -15.44
CA VAL A 236 -13.76 -24.24 -16.10
C VAL A 236 -14.80 -25.19 -15.49
N GLY A 237 -15.91 -24.65 -15.00
CA GLY A 237 -16.94 -25.41 -14.30
C GLY A 237 -16.90 -25.31 -12.77
N ASP A 238 -15.82 -24.81 -12.17
CA ASP A 238 -15.76 -24.57 -10.73
C ASP A 238 -16.68 -23.40 -10.32
N ASN A 239 -17.31 -23.50 -9.15
CA ASN A 239 -18.10 -22.39 -8.61
C ASN A 239 -17.20 -21.31 -7.99
N TYR A 240 -17.52 -20.04 -8.23
CA TYR A 240 -16.92 -18.91 -7.51
C TYR A 240 -17.96 -18.14 -6.70
N GLN A 241 -17.49 -17.51 -5.63
CA GLN A 241 -18.24 -16.54 -4.85
C GLN A 241 -17.30 -15.40 -4.40
N THR A 242 -17.79 -14.17 -4.46
CA THR A 242 -17.08 -12.96 -4.02
C THR A 242 -17.78 -12.36 -2.80
N SER A 243 -17.06 -11.49 -2.08
CA SER A 243 -17.67 -10.64 -1.05
C SER A 243 -16.98 -9.28 -0.98
N LYS A 244 -17.72 -8.26 -0.56
CA LYS A 244 -17.16 -6.92 -0.34
C LYS A 244 -16.09 -6.95 0.75
N LYS A 245 -14.98 -6.24 0.53
CA LYS A 245 -14.00 -5.97 1.58
C LYS A 245 -14.52 -4.90 2.55
N ASN A 246 -14.17 -5.03 3.82
CA ASN A 246 -14.27 -3.94 4.78
C ASN A 246 -13.03 -3.06 4.62
N ILE A 247 -13.16 -1.92 3.95
CA ILE A 247 -12.06 -1.00 3.66
C ILE A 247 -12.16 0.16 4.67
N PRO A 248 -11.17 0.41 5.54
CA PRO A 248 -11.21 1.51 6.50
C PRO A 248 -11.44 2.85 5.81
N ASP A 249 -12.27 3.71 6.40
CA ASP A 249 -12.61 5.04 5.86
C ASP A 249 -13.41 5.06 4.53
N TRP A 250 -13.97 3.91 4.11
CA TRP A 250 -14.83 3.79 2.92
C TRP A 250 -16.14 3.02 3.22
N ASP A 251 -17.28 3.63 2.88
CA ASP A 251 -18.61 3.01 2.93
C ASP A 251 -18.90 2.29 1.60
N PHE A 252 -19.41 1.06 1.68
CA PHE A 252 -19.86 0.30 0.50
C PHE A 252 -21.16 0.90 -0.08
N ILE A 253 -21.21 1.10 -1.40
CA ILE A 253 -22.37 1.63 -2.12
C ILE A 253 -23.12 0.54 -2.90
N ARG A 254 -22.43 -0.19 -3.78
CA ARG A 254 -23.03 -1.21 -4.65
C ARG A 254 -21.97 -2.16 -5.22
N VAL A 255 -22.41 -3.30 -5.72
CA VAL A 255 -21.61 -4.19 -6.58
C VAL A 255 -22.08 -4.08 -8.03
N THR A 256 -21.19 -4.38 -8.97
CA THR A 256 -21.46 -4.48 -10.42
C THR A 256 -20.84 -5.78 -10.91
N GLY A 257 -21.54 -6.57 -11.73
CA GLY A 257 -21.16 -7.96 -12.05
C GLY A 257 -21.87 -8.98 -11.15
N ALA A 258 -21.60 -10.27 -11.36
CA ALA A 258 -22.24 -11.36 -10.63
C ALA A 258 -21.38 -11.79 -9.43
N GLU A 259 -21.89 -11.63 -8.20
CA GLU A 259 -21.14 -11.98 -6.97
C GLU A 259 -20.93 -13.49 -6.79
N GLN A 260 -21.62 -14.32 -7.56
CA GLN A 260 -21.50 -15.77 -7.56
C GLN A 260 -21.78 -16.29 -8.97
N GLY A 261 -21.14 -17.40 -9.32
CA GLY A 261 -21.33 -18.02 -10.62
C GLY A 261 -20.39 -19.20 -10.82
N VAL A 262 -20.20 -19.56 -12.08
CA VAL A 262 -19.29 -20.62 -12.52
C VAL A 262 -18.13 -20.00 -13.29
N LEU A 263 -16.91 -20.48 -13.05
CA LEU A 263 -15.71 -20.10 -13.78
C LEU A 263 -15.78 -20.59 -15.22
N SER A 264 -15.41 -19.73 -16.16
CA SER A 264 -15.47 -20.00 -17.60
C SER A 264 -14.12 -19.69 -18.27
N SER A 265 -13.97 -20.03 -19.55
CA SER A 265 -12.82 -19.58 -20.33
C SER A 265 -12.88 -18.08 -20.69
N GLU A 266 -14.03 -17.42 -20.50
CA GLU A 266 -14.19 -15.98 -20.74
C GLU A 266 -13.81 -15.15 -19.50
N THR A 267 -13.28 -13.95 -19.71
CA THR A 267 -12.95 -13.02 -18.61
C THR A 267 -14.23 -12.56 -17.91
N GLN A 268 -14.28 -12.78 -16.60
CA GLN A 268 -15.40 -12.39 -15.73
C GLN A 268 -14.91 -11.34 -14.74
N GLU A 269 -15.66 -10.25 -14.54
CA GLU A 269 -15.30 -9.18 -13.59
C GLU A 269 -16.44 -8.88 -12.59
N VAL A 270 -16.06 -8.57 -11.35
CA VAL A 270 -16.96 -8.12 -10.28
C VAL A 270 -16.35 -6.87 -9.63
N THR A 271 -17.04 -5.74 -9.68
CA THR A 271 -16.55 -4.47 -9.13
C THR A 271 -17.40 -4.02 -7.94
N TYR A 272 -16.78 -3.99 -6.76
CA TYR A 272 -17.36 -3.41 -5.54
C TYR A 272 -17.05 -1.90 -5.50
N VAL A 273 -18.10 -1.08 -5.47
CA VAL A 273 -18.03 0.39 -5.52
C VAL A 273 -18.29 0.99 -4.14
N TYR A 274 -17.43 1.93 -3.74
CA TYR A 274 -17.42 2.56 -2.42
C TYR A 274 -17.45 4.09 -2.49
N GLN A 275 -17.83 4.73 -1.38
CA GLN A 275 -17.78 6.16 -1.14
C GLN A 275 -16.92 6.46 0.09
N GLN A 276 -16.07 7.49 0.03
CA GLN A 276 -15.22 7.86 1.15
C GLN A 276 -16.08 8.40 2.30
N VAL A 277 -15.83 7.91 3.51
CA VAL A 277 -16.57 8.31 4.73
C VAL A 277 -16.44 9.81 4.96
N LYS A 278 -17.51 10.45 5.45
CA LYS A 278 -17.47 11.88 5.83
C LYS A 278 -16.70 12.07 7.12
N GLY A 279 -15.74 12.98 7.13
CA GLY A 279 -15.07 13.41 8.34
C GLY A 279 -15.98 14.30 9.19
N ALA A 280 -15.69 14.35 10.50
CA ALA A 280 -16.34 15.28 11.40
C ALA A 280 -15.90 16.74 11.09
N PRO A 281 -16.77 17.73 11.35
CA PRO A 281 -16.51 19.11 10.98
C PRO A 281 -15.30 19.73 11.69
N VAL A 282 -14.62 20.64 10.99
CA VAL A 282 -13.61 21.54 11.56
C VAL A 282 -14.27 22.89 11.81
N THR A 283 -14.34 23.33 13.06
CA THR A 283 -14.91 24.63 13.44
C THR A 283 -13.81 25.66 13.63
N VAL A 284 -13.94 26.82 12.98
CA VAL A 284 -12.99 27.93 13.04
C VAL A 284 -13.59 29.05 13.88
N ASN A 285 -12.99 29.35 15.02
CA ASN A 285 -13.43 30.38 15.96
C ASN A 285 -12.60 31.66 15.80
N TYR A 286 -13.23 32.82 16.02
CA TYR A 286 -12.61 34.13 15.93
C TYR A 286 -12.92 34.93 17.21
N GLN A 287 -11.93 35.12 18.07
CA GLN A 287 -12.12 35.70 19.41
C GLN A 287 -10.96 36.61 19.82
N ASP A 288 -11.18 37.50 20.78
CA ASP A 288 -10.10 38.29 21.38
C ASP A 288 -9.27 37.49 22.41
N VAL A 289 -8.25 38.14 22.97
CA VAL A 289 -7.39 37.58 24.04
C VAL A 289 -8.16 37.18 25.32
N ASN A 290 -9.36 37.70 25.53
CA ASN A 290 -10.24 37.41 26.67
C ASN A 290 -11.29 36.33 26.36
N GLY A 291 -11.34 35.82 25.13
CA GLY A 291 -12.33 34.85 24.67
C GLY A 291 -13.66 35.46 24.19
N LYS A 292 -13.75 36.79 24.05
CA LYS A 292 -14.93 37.43 23.45
C LYS A 292 -14.99 37.10 21.96
N ILE A 293 -16.10 36.52 21.52
CA ILE A 293 -16.34 36.21 20.09
C ILE A 293 -16.42 37.53 19.30
N LEU A 294 -15.63 37.63 18.23
CA LEU A 294 -15.55 38.81 17.36
C LEU A 294 -16.23 38.61 16.00
N ALA A 295 -16.37 37.36 15.55
CA ALA A 295 -17.09 37.00 14.33
C ALA A 295 -17.75 35.62 14.47
N LYS A 296 -18.78 35.35 13.67
CA LYS A 296 -19.45 34.04 13.63
C LYS A 296 -18.44 32.94 13.27
N PRO A 297 -18.42 31.79 13.97
CA PRO A 297 -17.56 30.67 13.59
C PRO A 297 -17.84 30.14 12.18
N THR A 298 -16.78 29.74 11.48
CA THR A 298 -16.85 29.08 10.17
C THR A 298 -16.80 27.57 10.37
N VAL A 299 -17.58 26.78 9.61
CA VAL A 299 -17.52 25.32 9.66
C VAL A 299 -17.05 24.80 8.31
N LEU A 300 -15.97 24.01 8.32
CA LEU A 300 -15.51 23.25 7.16
C LEU A 300 -15.98 21.79 7.28
N ASN A 301 -16.40 21.21 6.17
CA ASN A 301 -16.77 19.80 6.04
C ASN A 301 -15.95 19.17 4.91
N GLY A 302 -15.67 17.88 4.99
CA GLY A 302 -14.95 17.13 3.96
C GLY A 302 -15.00 15.62 4.21
N ALA A 303 -14.48 14.85 3.27
CA ALA A 303 -14.28 13.42 3.48
C ALA A 303 -13.12 13.19 4.47
N ILE A 304 -13.18 12.11 5.24
CA ILE A 304 -12.13 11.74 6.20
C ILE A 304 -10.78 11.57 5.48
N ASN A 305 -9.68 11.92 6.14
CA ASN A 305 -8.32 12.00 5.57
C ASN A 305 -8.12 13.03 4.43
N SER A 306 -9.17 13.70 3.93
CA SER A 306 -9.00 14.87 3.05
C SER A 306 -8.37 16.03 3.81
N THR A 307 -7.59 16.85 3.14
CA THR A 307 -6.95 18.02 3.75
C THR A 307 -7.95 19.16 3.97
N TYR A 308 -7.70 19.97 5.00
CA TYR A 308 -8.33 21.27 5.20
C TYR A 308 -7.29 22.36 5.38
N LYS A 309 -7.68 23.59 5.05
CA LYS A 309 -6.96 24.82 5.38
C LYS A 309 -7.97 25.87 5.85
N THR A 310 -7.71 26.50 6.98
CA THR A 310 -8.51 27.61 7.49
C THR A 310 -7.92 28.96 7.06
N SER A 311 -8.68 30.03 7.25
CA SER A 311 -8.22 31.40 7.07
C SER A 311 -8.83 32.30 8.15
N SER A 312 -8.11 33.35 8.51
CA SER A 312 -8.59 34.39 9.42
C SER A 312 -9.74 35.20 8.81
N ALA A 313 -10.69 35.62 9.64
CA ALA A 313 -11.66 36.64 9.27
C ALA A 313 -11.01 38.03 9.27
N LYS A 314 -11.38 38.89 8.33
CA LYS A 314 -10.99 40.32 8.34
C LYS A 314 -11.95 41.08 9.27
N ILE A 315 -11.46 41.53 10.42
CA ILE A 315 -12.25 42.21 11.45
C ILE A 315 -11.72 43.64 11.61
N ALA A 316 -12.60 44.64 11.47
CA ALA A 316 -12.19 46.06 11.48
C ALA A 316 -11.57 46.45 12.84
N ASN A 317 -10.41 47.11 12.81
CA ASN A 317 -9.62 47.52 13.98
C ASN A 317 -8.97 46.38 14.80
N TRP A 318 -8.92 45.15 14.27
CA TRP A 318 -8.21 44.02 14.87
C TRP A 318 -7.22 43.39 13.91
N HIS A 319 -6.22 42.70 14.45
CA HIS A 319 -5.33 41.81 13.71
C HIS A 319 -5.14 40.49 14.46
N VAL A 320 -4.71 39.44 13.76
CA VAL A 320 -4.43 38.13 14.37
C VAL A 320 -3.15 38.22 15.18
N LYS A 321 -3.23 37.87 16.46
CA LYS A 321 -2.12 37.75 17.41
C LYS A 321 -1.53 36.35 17.41
N GLU A 322 -2.40 35.34 17.43
CA GLU A 322 -2.07 33.92 17.66
C GLU A 322 -3.08 33.04 16.92
N ILE A 323 -2.64 31.88 16.43
CA ILE A 323 -3.52 30.82 15.94
C ILE A 323 -3.36 29.62 16.89
N ARG A 324 -4.44 29.21 17.53
CA ARG A 324 -4.49 28.00 18.36
C ARG A 324 -4.97 26.82 17.54
N ASN A 325 -4.32 25.68 17.76
CA ASN A 325 -4.39 24.49 16.92
C ASN A 325 -3.87 24.75 15.49
N LYS A 326 -3.90 23.72 14.63
CA LYS A 326 -3.27 23.80 13.30
C LYS A 326 -4.24 24.37 12.26
N GLU A 327 -3.84 25.47 11.62
CA GLU A 327 -4.52 26.11 10.47
C GLU A 327 -4.68 25.15 9.27
N THR A 328 -3.79 24.17 9.13
CA THR A 328 -3.89 23.07 8.16
C THR A 328 -3.92 21.72 8.84
N GLY A 329 -4.60 20.76 8.24
CA GLY A 329 -4.67 19.39 8.74
C GLY A 329 -5.45 18.48 7.81
N ILE A 330 -5.87 17.34 8.35
CA ILE A 330 -6.83 16.42 7.71
C ILE A 330 -8.10 16.32 8.54
N PHE A 331 -9.23 16.08 7.89
CA PHE A 331 -10.48 15.74 8.55
C PHE A 331 -10.37 14.37 9.22
N LYS A 332 -10.79 14.27 10.49
CA LYS A 332 -10.82 13.04 11.28
C LYS A 332 -12.26 12.59 11.54
N SER A 333 -12.42 11.43 12.16
CA SER A 333 -13.71 10.96 12.70
C SER A 333 -14.19 11.77 13.92
N THR A 334 -13.30 12.53 14.57
CA THR A 334 -13.61 13.41 15.70
C THR A 334 -13.61 14.88 15.29
N ALA A 335 -14.56 15.66 15.82
CA ALA A 335 -14.66 17.09 15.50
C ALA A 335 -13.40 17.85 15.93
N GLN A 336 -13.01 18.82 15.11
CA GLN A 336 -11.76 19.58 15.29
C GLN A 336 -12.06 21.07 15.43
N GLN A 337 -11.18 21.81 16.09
CA GLN A 337 -11.29 23.26 16.23
C GLN A 337 -9.98 23.96 15.87
N VAL A 338 -10.09 25.14 15.23
CA VAL A 338 -9.00 26.10 15.03
C VAL A 338 -9.48 27.44 15.57
N THR A 339 -8.65 28.15 16.33
CA THR A 339 -9.07 29.43 16.92
C THR A 339 -8.07 30.52 16.59
N TYR A 340 -8.51 31.53 15.86
CA TYR A 340 -7.75 32.75 15.64
C TYR A 340 -8.00 33.70 16.81
N ILE A 341 -6.93 34.03 17.54
CA ILE A 341 -6.94 35.01 18.63
C ILE A 341 -6.53 36.36 18.05
N TYR A 342 -7.34 37.38 18.30
CA TYR A 342 -7.14 38.73 17.81
C TYR A 342 -6.73 39.70 18.93
N GLU A 343 -5.98 40.73 18.55
CA GLU A 343 -5.79 41.91 19.39
C GLU A 343 -6.12 43.20 18.62
N LYS A 344 -6.50 44.25 19.36
CA LYS A 344 -6.82 45.55 18.78
C LYS A 344 -5.59 46.12 18.06
N ASN A 345 -5.82 46.81 16.96
CA ASN A 345 -4.78 47.56 16.27
C ASN A 345 -4.27 48.72 17.14
N LYS A 346 -2.98 49.02 17.03
CA LYS A 346 -2.41 50.26 17.57
C LYS A 346 -3.04 51.45 16.86
N ALA A 347 -3.43 52.46 17.63
CA ALA A 347 -3.97 53.70 17.09
C ALA A 347 -2.86 54.64 16.60
N ALA A 348 -3.25 55.69 15.88
CA ALA A 348 -2.36 56.84 15.71
C ALA A 348 -2.25 57.62 17.03
N PRO A 349 -1.10 58.23 17.33
CA PRO A 349 -0.93 58.99 18.56
C PRO A 349 -1.79 60.26 18.56
N VAL A 350 -2.34 60.59 19.73
CA VAL A 350 -2.88 61.93 20.00
C VAL A 350 -1.71 62.86 20.30
N THR A 351 -1.60 63.95 19.55
CA THR A 351 -0.55 64.96 19.75
C THR A 351 -1.11 66.17 20.48
N VAL A 352 -0.52 66.53 21.62
CA VAL A 352 -0.87 67.70 22.41
C VAL A 352 0.16 68.79 22.16
N ASN A 353 -0.29 69.95 21.69
CA ASN A 353 0.55 71.13 21.46
C ASN A 353 0.26 72.20 22.50
N TYR A 354 1.29 72.96 22.86
CA TYR A 354 1.20 74.11 23.76
C TYR A 354 1.82 75.31 23.04
N VAL A 355 0.99 76.24 22.58
CA VAL A 355 1.39 77.34 21.69
C VAL A 355 0.83 78.68 22.13
N ASP A 356 1.45 79.80 21.75
CA ASP A 356 0.87 81.14 21.92
C ASP A 356 -0.14 81.48 20.80
N ASN A 357 -0.76 82.66 20.89
CA ASN A 357 -1.65 83.21 19.85
C ASN A 357 -0.99 83.35 18.44
N ASN A 358 0.34 83.33 18.35
CA ASN A 358 1.11 83.46 17.10
C ASN A 358 1.55 82.09 16.54
N GLY A 359 1.29 80.99 17.27
CA GLY A 359 1.72 79.64 16.92
C GLY A 359 3.14 79.28 17.39
N ASN A 360 3.79 80.11 18.20
CA ASN A 360 5.10 79.79 18.79
C ASN A 360 4.94 78.66 19.82
N ILE A 361 5.85 77.68 19.79
CA ILE A 361 5.84 76.55 20.72
C ILE A 361 6.34 77.01 22.11
N LEU A 362 5.47 76.90 23.12
CA LEU A 362 5.78 77.28 24.51
C LEU A 362 6.29 76.10 25.35
N ALA A 363 5.92 74.86 24.98
CA ALA A 363 6.44 73.64 25.57
C ALA A 363 6.48 72.50 24.54
N PRO A 364 7.39 71.51 24.66
CA PRO A 364 7.49 70.41 23.71
C PRO A 364 6.17 69.65 23.53
N PRO A 365 5.74 69.35 22.28
CA PRO A 365 4.53 68.59 22.03
C PRO A 365 4.57 67.18 22.64
N VAL A 366 3.48 66.76 23.27
CA VAL A 366 3.36 65.46 23.93
C VAL A 366 2.55 64.51 23.04
N LYS A 367 3.12 63.33 22.73
CA LYS A 367 2.39 62.25 22.05
C LYS A 367 1.86 61.24 23.06
N LYS A 368 0.56 60.97 23.03
CA LYS A 368 -0.09 59.89 23.79
C LYS A 368 -0.44 58.75 22.83
N ASN A 369 -0.17 57.51 23.23
CA ASN A 369 -0.42 56.30 22.43
C ASN A 369 -1.52 55.45 23.08
N GLY A 370 -2.27 54.69 22.27
CA GLY A 370 -3.28 53.74 22.72
C GLY A 370 -3.61 52.71 21.63
N LEU A 371 -4.59 51.84 21.89
CA LEU A 371 -5.19 50.98 20.87
C LEU A 371 -6.47 51.64 20.33
N VAL A 372 -6.93 51.22 19.15
CA VAL A 372 -8.10 51.82 18.51
C VAL A 372 -9.35 51.60 19.38
N GLY A 373 -10.12 52.66 19.62
CA GLY A 373 -11.29 52.66 20.50
C GLY A 373 -10.96 52.55 22.00
N ASP A 374 -9.72 52.84 22.40
CA ASP A 374 -9.41 53.15 23.80
C ASP A 374 -9.70 54.64 24.06
N SER A 375 -10.14 55.01 25.26
CA SER A 375 -10.38 56.41 25.62
C SER A 375 -9.07 57.15 25.91
N TYR A 376 -8.95 58.39 25.45
CA TYR A 376 -7.92 59.33 25.90
C TYR A 376 -8.54 60.53 26.64
N LYS A 377 -7.77 61.09 27.56
CA LYS A 377 -7.95 62.44 28.11
C LYS A 377 -6.58 63.11 28.16
N VAL A 378 -6.53 64.39 27.79
CA VAL A 378 -5.35 65.25 27.90
C VAL A 378 -5.72 66.51 28.66
N GLU A 379 -4.72 67.16 29.25
CA GLU A 379 -4.88 68.33 30.09
C GLU A 379 -3.80 69.36 29.75
N ALA A 380 -4.08 70.63 30.03
CA ALA A 380 -3.16 71.73 29.77
C ALA A 380 -1.88 71.62 30.60
N ALA A 381 -0.72 71.90 29.99
CA ALA A 381 0.51 72.08 30.73
C ALA A 381 0.46 73.38 31.55
N GLN A 382 1.03 73.36 32.76
CA GLN A 382 1.27 74.58 33.53
C GLN A 382 2.55 75.24 32.99
N ILE A 383 2.43 76.45 32.44
CA ILE A 383 3.54 77.19 31.83
C ILE A 383 3.68 78.52 32.56
N ALA A 384 4.83 78.74 33.20
CA ALA A 384 5.05 79.89 34.06
C ALA A 384 4.95 81.21 33.27
N GLY A 385 4.08 82.12 33.72
CA GLY A 385 3.81 83.38 33.04
C GLY A 385 2.72 83.32 31.96
N TRP A 386 2.03 82.19 31.77
CA TRP A 386 0.99 82.04 30.75
C TRP A 386 -0.29 81.40 31.33
N HIS A 387 -1.44 81.66 30.69
CA HIS A 387 -2.70 80.97 30.97
C HIS A 387 -3.35 80.47 29.66
N VAL A 388 -4.17 79.41 29.74
CA VAL A 388 -4.89 78.91 28.56
C VAL A 388 -6.00 79.88 28.20
N LYS A 389 -5.99 80.35 26.95
CA LYS A 389 -7.01 81.23 26.37
C LYS A 389 -8.04 80.46 25.56
N ASN A 390 -7.60 79.48 24.78
CA ASN A 390 -8.45 78.68 23.90
C ASN A 390 -7.91 77.27 23.71
N ILE A 391 -8.80 76.34 23.34
CA ILE A 391 -8.47 74.94 23.08
C ILE A 391 -9.00 74.58 21.69
N VAL A 392 -8.14 74.04 20.83
CA VAL A 392 -8.50 73.59 19.48
C VAL A 392 -8.35 72.07 19.38
N GLY A 393 -9.43 71.38 19.02
CA GLY A 393 -9.54 69.92 19.10
C GLY A 393 -10.34 69.47 20.33
N SER A 394 -10.31 68.17 20.62
CA SER A 394 -11.09 67.57 21.72
C SER A 394 -10.17 67.00 22.80
N GLU A 395 -10.23 67.56 24.01
CA GLU A 395 -9.41 67.14 25.17
C GLU A 395 -9.67 65.71 25.63
N SER A 396 -10.82 65.14 25.27
CA SER A 396 -11.13 63.73 25.46
C SER A 396 -11.83 63.15 24.23
N GLY A 397 -11.73 61.83 24.08
CA GLY A 397 -12.32 61.09 22.97
C GLY A 397 -11.79 59.67 22.93
N GLU A 398 -12.03 58.97 21.82
CA GLU A 398 -11.41 57.68 21.53
C GLU A 398 -10.22 57.84 20.58
N TYR A 399 -9.22 56.99 20.77
CA TYR A 399 -8.10 56.81 19.84
C TYR A 399 -8.57 56.19 18.52
N THR A 400 -8.25 56.82 17.39
CA THR A 400 -8.60 56.33 16.05
C THR A 400 -7.36 55.89 15.26
N THR A 401 -7.56 55.34 14.05
CA THR A 401 -6.47 55.10 13.10
C THR A 401 -5.90 56.38 12.49
N ASN A 402 -6.58 57.51 12.65
CA ASN A 402 -6.17 58.81 12.12
C ASN A 402 -5.48 59.62 13.24
N PRO A 403 -4.39 60.36 12.97
CA PRO A 403 -3.76 61.19 13.98
C PRO A 403 -4.72 62.29 14.45
N GLN A 404 -4.79 62.48 15.76
CA GLN A 404 -5.64 63.46 16.42
C GLN A 404 -4.76 64.49 17.12
N THR A 405 -5.20 65.75 17.13
CA THR A 405 -4.44 66.87 17.69
C THR A 405 -5.29 67.67 18.65
N VAL A 406 -4.70 68.04 19.79
CA VAL A 406 -5.27 69.00 20.76
C VAL A 406 -4.25 70.10 20.95
N SER A 407 -4.61 71.35 20.63
CA SER A 407 -3.74 72.51 20.81
C SER A 407 -4.30 73.41 21.90
N TYR A 408 -3.57 73.52 23.00
CA TYR A 408 -3.79 74.54 24.02
C TYR A 408 -3.13 75.84 23.54
N ILE A 409 -3.93 76.87 23.34
CA ILE A 409 -3.49 78.21 22.93
C ILE A 409 -3.44 79.08 24.19
N TYR A 410 -2.26 79.62 24.48
CA TYR A 410 -1.97 80.40 25.68
C TYR A 410 -1.84 81.89 25.40
N GLU A 411 -2.09 82.67 26.45
CA GLU A 411 -1.89 84.12 26.50
C GLU A 411 -0.96 84.48 27.67
N GLU A 412 -0.07 85.44 27.47
CA GLU A 412 0.89 85.86 28.48
C GLU A 412 0.16 86.58 29.62
N ASN A 413 0.53 86.25 30.86
CA ASN A 413 0.00 86.90 32.04
C ASN A 413 0.60 88.30 32.12
N ASN A 414 -0.20 89.33 31.81
CA ASN A 414 0.20 90.73 31.92
C ASN A 414 0.60 91.07 33.37
N THR A 415 1.90 90.97 33.64
CA THR A 415 2.53 91.58 34.81
C THR A 415 2.87 93.01 34.43
N ASP A 416 2.13 93.97 35.00
CA ASP A 416 2.39 95.40 34.79
C ASP A 416 3.83 95.74 35.18
N LYS A 417 4.69 95.88 34.17
CA LYS A 417 6.07 96.34 34.33
C LYS A 417 6.07 97.82 34.69
N LYS A 418 5.87 98.14 35.97
CA LYS A 418 6.29 99.43 36.53
C LYS A 418 7.80 99.55 36.38
N LYS A 419 8.21 100.41 35.44
CA LYS A 419 9.56 100.98 35.41
C LYS A 419 9.73 101.94 36.58
N ASP A 420 10.89 101.91 37.22
CA ASP A 420 11.57 103.15 37.63
C ASP A 420 13.09 102.98 37.55
N ASN A 421 13.83 104.07 37.70
CA ASN A 421 15.05 104.33 36.92
C ASN A 421 16.41 103.91 37.53
N ASP A 422 17.31 103.56 36.60
CA ASP A 422 18.73 103.97 36.45
C ASP A 422 19.64 104.18 37.68
N GLN A 423 20.78 103.46 37.72
CA GLN A 423 22.13 104.06 37.70
C GLN A 423 23.29 103.04 37.65
N GLY A 424 24.23 103.22 36.70
CA GLY A 424 25.68 103.28 37.00
C GLY A 424 26.58 102.03 37.06
N MET A 425 27.46 101.91 36.06
CA MET A 425 28.89 101.49 36.09
C MET A 425 29.37 100.01 36.17
N ASP A 426 29.91 99.58 35.02
CA ASP A 426 31.27 99.04 34.73
C ASP A 426 31.70 97.58 35.08
N LYS A 427 31.91 96.81 33.99
CA LYS A 427 32.82 95.67 33.71
C LYS A 427 33.38 94.78 34.84
N LYS A 428 33.15 93.46 34.70
CA LYS A 428 34.16 92.50 34.20
C LYS A 428 33.57 91.11 33.89
N ASP A 429 34.06 90.53 32.79
CA ASP A 429 33.99 89.11 32.40
C ASP A 429 35.15 88.35 33.13
N PRO A 430 35.25 86.99 33.21
CA PRO A 430 34.40 85.95 32.61
C PRO A 430 34.07 84.75 33.54
N LEU A 431 33.51 83.70 32.92
CA LEU A 431 33.57 82.25 33.25
C LEU A 431 32.33 81.53 33.79
N GLN A 432 32.25 80.31 33.28
CA GLN A 432 31.28 79.24 33.44
C GLN A 432 31.67 78.37 34.64
N GLU A 433 30.74 78.06 35.56
CA GLU A 433 30.91 76.93 36.47
C GLU A 433 29.59 76.19 36.81
N LYS A 434 29.75 75.01 37.41
CA LYS A 434 28.81 73.89 37.49
C LYS A 434 27.70 74.04 38.54
N LEU A 435 26.65 73.26 38.29
CA LEU A 435 25.78 72.55 39.25
C LEU A 435 26.38 72.30 40.65
N PRO A 436 25.57 72.40 41.72
CA PRO A 436 25.64 71.47 42.84
C PRO A 436 24.86 70.17 42.54
N ASN A 437 25.21 69.08 43.24
CA ASN A 437 24.49 67.80 43.20
C ASN A 437 24.61 67.12 44.59
N THR A 438 23.70 66.17 44.90
CA THR A 438 23.52 65.42 46.18
C THR A 438 23.05 66.24 47.40
N GLY A 439 22.42 65.69 48.46
CA GLY A 439 21.87 64.34 48.77
C GLY A 439 20.61 64.54 49.67
N GLU A 440 19.94 63.60 50.33
CA GLU A 440 20.10 62.22 50.83
C GLU A 440 18.69 61.73 51.26
N SER A 441 18.37 60.51 51.71
CA SER A 441 18.84 59.11 51.65
C SER A 441 17.61 58.27 52.14
N SER A 442 17.52 56.94 52.28
CA SER A 442 18.34 55.73 52.12
C SER A 442 17.33 54.59 51.71
N THR A 443 17.56 53.28 51.64
CA THR A 443 18.64 52.33 52.00
C THR A 443 18.85 51.29 50.89
N ASP A 444 20.11 51.09 50.51
CA ASP A 444 20.89 49.82 50.44
C ASP A 444 20.15 48.48 50.24
N GLY A 445 20.64 47.53 49.43
CA GLY A 445 21.88 47.42 48.62
C GLY A 445 21.88 46.05 47.91
N LEU A 446 22.94 45.54 47.27
CA LEU A 446 24.29 46.06 46.99
C LEU A 446 24.92 45.18 45.88
N PHE A 447 25.23 45.75 44.69
CA PHE A 447 26.19 45.27 43.66
C PHE A 447 25.93 43.87 42.98
N GLY A 448 26.39 43.61 41.76
CA GLY A 448 27.12 44.46 40.81
C GLY A 448 27.19 43.81 39.41
N ILE A 449 27.45 44.62 38.37
CA ILE A 449 27.51 44.21 36.96
C ILE A 449 28.96 43.81 36.61
N LEU A 450 29.14 42.76 35.80
CA LEU A 450 30.30 42.67 34.89
C LEU A 450 29.96 41.86 33.62
N LEU A 451 30.36 42.40 32.46
CA LEU A 451 30.34 41.71 31.17
C LEU A 451 31.43 40.62 31.12
N GLY A 452 31.17 39.54 30.37
CA GLY A 452 32.22 38.59 30.01
C GLY A 452 31.71 37.44 29.13
N LEU A 453 32.01 37.49 27.82
CA LEU A 453 31.87 36.33 26.92
C LEU A 453 33.04 35.37 27.14
N MET A 454 32.77 34.10 27.39
CA MET A 454 33.69 32.98 27.17
C MET A 454 32.88 31.67 27.04
N ILE A 455 33.20 30.88 26.02
CA ILE A 455 32.68 29.53 25.77
C ILE A 455 33.84 28.56 26.16
N ILE A 456 33.63 27.38 26.76
CA ILE A 456 33.76 26.04 26.11
C ILE A 456 33.89 24.95 27.21
N THR A 457 33.06 23.88 27.12
CA THR A 457 33.17 22.51 27.73
C THR A 457 33.28 22.36 29.28
N THR A 458 32.96 21.22 29.93
CA THR A 458 32.72 19.82 29.48
C THR A 458 31.72 19.10 30.41
N GLU A 459 31.15 17.98 29.96
CA GLU A 459 30.23 17.11 30.73
C GLU A 459 30.91 16.29 31.85
N VAL A 460 30.16 15.94 32.91
CA VAL A 460 30.28 14.63 33.60
C VAL A 460 28.90 14.09 34.00
N LEU A 461 28.68 12.82 33.63
CA LEU A 461 27.59 11.90 33.98
C LEU A 461 27.10 11.92 35.45
N TYR A 462 25.80 11.68 35.63
CA TYR A 462 25.24 10.46 36.26
C TYR A 462 23.74 10.36 35.87
N LEU A 463 23.27 9.36 35.10
CA LEU A 463 22.83 8.04 35.57
C LEU A 463 21.92 8.17 36.81
N PHE A 464 20.62 7.84 36.77
CA PHE A 464 20.02 6.54 36.41
C PHE A 464 18.46 6.69 36.51
N LYS A 465 17.56 5.85 35.99
CA LYS A 465 17.57 4.73 35.02
C LYS A 465 16.11 4.27 34.80
N TYR A 466 15.82 3.60 33.67
CA TYR A 466 14.82 2.51 33.56
C TYR A 466 13.31 2.86 33.70
N ASN A 467 12.38 2.14 33.07
CA ASN A 467 12.51 1.03 32.10
C ASN A 467 11.28 0.98 31.15
N PRO A 468 11.37 0.35 29.96
CA PRO A 468 10.26 0.22 29.03
C PRO A 468 9.48 -1.10 29.21
N LYS A 469 8.35 -1.18 28.51
CA LYS A 469 7.90 -2.37 27.78
C LYS A 469 7.44 -1.95 26.39
#